data_AF-A0A2N1P8I7-F1
#
_entry.id   AF-A0A2N1P8I7-F1
#
_cell.length_a   1.000
_cell.length_b   1.000
_cell.length_c   1.000
_cell.angle_alpha   90.00
_cell.angle_beta   90.00
_cell.angle_gamma   90.00
#
_symmetry.space_group_name_H-M   'P 1'
#
loop_
_entity.id
_entity.type
_entity.pdbx_description
1 polymer ?
#
loop_
_entity_poly.entity_id
_entity_poly.type
_entity_poly.pdbx_seq_one_letter_code
_entity_poly.pdbx_strand_id
1 'polypeptide(L)'
;MWVLRSILVLIIIAVIVGFALYNSGPDQSVDIDLIWAQRYDVPVITIVFWAFVIGALVSWLLFISVYLKQSNQIREANRAVKGLQTEVTALRNRPIEESKDLLKNKTDLRE
;
A
#
# COMPACT_ATOMS: atom_id res chain seq x y z
N MET A 1 11.32 -7.36 6.81
CA MET A 1 11.31 -8.34 5.71
C MET A 1 9.89 -8.84 5.49
N TRP A 2 9.42 -8.94 4.24
CA TRP A 2 8.06 -9.39 3.93
C TRP A 2 7.74 -10.77 4.54
N VAL A 3 8.71 -11.68 4.51
CA VAL A 3 8.61 -13.04 5.07
C VAL A 3 8.30 -13.04 6.58
N LEU A 4 9.03 -12.25 7.38
CA LEU A 4 8.81 -12.17 8.83
C LEU A 4 7.40 -11.66 9.17
N ARG A 5 6.90 -10.70 8.38
CA ARG A 5 5.54 -10.16 8.54
C ARG A 5 4.50 -11.24 8.22
N SER A 6 4.70 -12.01 7.16
CA SER A 6 3.79 -13.11 6.78
C SER A 6 3.75 -14.22 7.85
N ILE A 7 4.90 -14.58 8.44
CA ILE A 7 4.96 -15.55 9.53
C ILE A 7 4.19 -15.04 10.76
N LEU A 8 4.37 -13.77 11.12
CA LEU A 8 3.66 -13.17 12.25
C LEU A 8 2.15 -13.15 12.04
N VAL A 9 1.68 -12.81 10.83
CA VAL A 9 0.25 -12.87 10.46
C VAL A 9 -0.29 -14.30 10.58
N LEU A 10 0.47 -15.29 10.11
CA LEU A 10 0.07 -16.70 10.19
C LEU A 10 -0.04 -17.18 11.64
N ILE A 11 0.89 -16.77 12.51
CA ILE A 11 0.82 -17.06 13.95
C ILE A 11 -0.43 -16.43 14.58
N ILE A 12 -0.73 -15.17 14.26
CA ILE A 12 -1.94 -14.50 14.76
C ILE A 12 -3.20 -15.24 14.32
N ILE A 13 -3.29 -15.64 13.05
CA ILE A 13 -4.43 -16.41 12.55
C ILE A 13 -4.55 -17.74 13.29
N ALA A 14 -3.44 -18.47 13.48
CA ALA A 14 -3.44 -19.74 14.20
C ALA A 14 -3.90 -19.58 15.66
N VAL A 15 -3.48 -18.51 16.34
CA VAL A 15 -3.93 -18.19 17.70
C VAL A 15 -5.43 -17.88 17.73
N ILE A 16 -5.93 -17.09 16.78
CA ILE A 16 -7.36 -16.75 16.69
C ILE A 16 -8.20 -18.01 16.43
N VAL A 17 -7.78 -18.85 15.49
CA VAL A 17 -8.47 -20.12 15.17
C VAL A 17 -8.41 -21.09 16.34
N GLY A 18 -7.25 -21.23 16.99
CA GLY A 18 -7.10 -22.06 18.18
C GLY A 18 -7.98 -21.58 19.35
N PHE A 19 -8.03 -20.27 19.58
CA PHE A 19 -8.93 -19.66 20.56
C PHE A 19 -10.39 -19.92 20.22
N ALA A 20 -10.78 -19.75 18.97
CA ALA A 20 -12.13 -20.02 18.47
C ALA A 20 -12.55 -21.48 18.69
N LEU A 21 -11.69 -22.44 18.33
CA LEU A 21 -11.95 -23.88 18.51
C LEU A 21 -12.01 -24.29 19.98
N TYR A 22 -11.15 -23.72 20.83
CA TYR A 22 -11.15 -23.99 22.26
C TYR A 22 -12.44 -23.48 22.95
N ASN A 23 -12.98 -22.35 22.47
CA ASN A 23 -14.15 -21.69 23.06
C ASN A 23 -15.47 -21.97 22.31
N SER A 24 -15.55 -23.02 21.48
CA SER A 24 -16.76 -23.38 20.71
C SER A 24 -17.52 -24.60 21.25
N GLY A 25 -17.34 -24.91 22.54
CA GLY A 25 -18.12 -25.96 23.22
C GLY A 25 -19.63 -25.67 23.24
N PRO A 26 -20.50 -26.69 23.40
CA PRO A 26 -21.96 -26.55 23.35
C PRO A 26 -22.56 -25.57 24.37
N ASP A 27 -21.87 -25.37 25.51
CA ASP A 27 -22.33 -24.52 26.62
C ASP A 27 -21.58 -23.17 26.68
N GLN A 28 -20.84 -22.80 25.64
CA GLN A 28 -20.03 -21.57 25.59
C GLN A 28 -20.78 -20.46 24.85
N SER A 29 -21.81 -19.95 25.51
CA SER A 29 -22.57 -18.78 25.09
C SER A 29 -22.37 -17.62 26.05
N VAL A 30 -22.50 -16.40 25.53
CA VAL A 30 -22.39 -15.17 26.30
C VAL A 30 -23.49 -14.20 25.93
N ASP A 31 -23.88 -13.40 26.92
CA ASP A 31 -24.78 -12.28 26.72
C ASP A 31 -23.98 -11.06 26.25
N ILE A 32 -24.49 -10.38 25.24
CA ILE A 32 -23.85 -9.24 24.60
C ILE A 32 -24.76 -8.03 24.71
N ASP A 33 -24.21 -7.01 25.36
CA ASP A 33 -24.76 -5.66 25.36
C ASP A 33 -24.09 -4.84 24.26
N LEU A 34 -24.76 -4.70 23.11
CA LEU A 34 -24.37 -3.73 22.09
C LEU A 34 -25.17 -2.44 22.28
N ILE A 35 -24.54 -1.32 21.92
CA ILE A 35 -25.09 0.05 21.99
C ILE A 35 -26.55 0.14 21.47
N TRP A 36 -26.92 -0.68 20.48
CA TRP A 36 -28.25 -0.68 19.85
C TRP A 36 -29.01 -2.00 19.99
N ALA A 37 -28.45 -3.03 20.61
CA ALA A 37 -29.08 -4.35 20.69
C ALA A 37 -28.53 -5.19 21.84
N GLN A 38 -29.44 -5.74 22.65
CA GLN A 38 -29.11 -6.81 23.59
C GLN A 38 -29.28 -8.15 22.87
N ARG A 39 -28.29 -9.04 22.99
CA ARG A 39 -28.37 -10.41 22.50
C ARG A 39 -27.98 -11.36 23.62
N TYR A 40 -28.84 -12.33 23.88
CA TYR A 40 -28.60 -13.34 24.92
C TYR A 40 -28.18 -14.65 24.29
N ASP A 41 -27.40 -15.45 25.04
CA ASP A 41 -27.04 -16.82 24.67
C ASP A 41 -26.35 -16.92 23.30
N VAL A 42 -25.48 -15.96 22.98
CA VAL A 42 -24.78 -15.93 21.69
C VAL A 42 -23.52 -16.79 21.75
N PRO A 43 -23.31 -17.72 20.81
CA PRO A 43 -22.07 -18.50 20.74
C PRO A 43 -20.85 -17.59 20.61
N VAL A 44 -19.85 -17.78 21.47
CA VAL A 44 -18.61 -16.98 21.50
C VAL A 44 -17.92 -16.95 20.13
N ILE A 45 -17.95 -18.08 19.42
CA ILE A 45 -17.39 -18.22 18.07
C ILE A 45 -17.95 -17.20 17.08
N THR A 46 -19.24 -16.88 17.16
CA THR A 46 -19.91 -15.93 16.27
C THR A 46 -19.38 -14.52 16.50
N ILE A 47 -19.14 -14.15 17.75
CA ILE A 47 -18.64 -12.83 18.15
C ILE A 47 -17.20 -12.66 17.67
N VAL A 48 -16.36 -13.65 17.95
CA VAL A 48 -14.94 -13.65 17.55
C VAL A 48 -14.82 -13.58 16.03
N PHE A 49 -15.66 -14.33 15.30
CA PHE A 49 -15.70 -14.28 13.84
C PHE A 49 -16.05 -12.88 13.33
N TRP A 50 -17.14 -12.27 13.80
CA TRP A 50 -17.54 -10.94 13.33
C TRP A 50 -16.56 -9.84 13.74
N ALA A 51 -15.98 -9.92 14.93
CA ALA A 51 -14.92 -9.01 15.36
C ALA A 51 -13.70 -9.09 14.44
N PHE A 52 -13.30 -10.31 14.06
CA PHE A 52 -12.21 -10.53 13.10
C PHE A 52 -12.56 -9.97 11.71
N VAL A 53 -13.76 -10.26 11.19
CA VAL A 53 -14.21 -9.78 9.87
C VAL A 53 -14.22 -8.25 9.82
N ILE A 54 -14.76 -7.59 10.84
CA ILE A 54 -14.79 -6.11 10.90
C ILE A 54 -13.36 -5.56 10.99
N GLY A 55 -12.51 -6.12 11.84
CA GLY A 55 -11.11 -5.70 11.96
C GLY A 55 -10.33 -5.88 10.66
N ALA A 56 -10.56 -6.98 9.95
CA ALA A 56 -9.97 -7.24 8.64
C ALA A 56 -10.46 -6.24 7.58
N LEU A 57 -11.77 -5.94 7.55
CA LEU A 57 -12.34 -4.95 6.64
C LEU A 57 -11.77 -3.55 6.88
N VAL A 58 -11.69 -3.10 8.14
CA VAL A 58 -11.10 -1.80 8.48
C VAL A 58 -9.61 -1.76 8.07
N SER A 59 -8.86 -2.81 8.37
CA SER A 59 -7.45 -2.91 7.98
C SER A 59 -7.27 -2.89 6.47
N TRP A 60 -8.15 -3.56 5.73
CA TRP A 60 -8.13 -3.58 4.27
C TRP A 60 -8.42 -2.20 3.67
N LEU A 61 -9.39 -1.47 4.21
CA LEU A 61 -9.67 -0.09 3.79
C LEU A 61 -8.49 0.85 4.04
N LEU A 62 -7.85 0.74 5.22
CA LEU A 62 -6.63 1.50 5.52
C LEU A 62 -5.50 1.14 4.56
N PHE A 63 -5.32 -0.14 4.27
CA PHE A 63 -4.31 -0.61 3.33
C PHE A 63 -4.53 -0.03 1.92
N ILE A 64 -5.78 -0.07 1.41
CA ILE A 64 -6.12 0.54 0.11
C ILE A 64 -5.77 2.03 0.10
N SER A 65 -6.14 2.77 1.14
CA SER A 65 -5.85 4.20 1.25
C SER A 65 -4.35 4.49 1.18
N VAL A 66 -3.56 3.76 1.97
CA VAL A 66 -2.10 3.91 1.99
C VAL A 66 -1.48 3.51 0.65
N TYR A 67 -1.94 2.42 0.04
CA TYR A 67 -1.44 1.94 -1.24
C TYR A 67 -1.69 2.94 -2.36
N LEU A 68 -2.90 3.52 -2.44
CA LEU A 68 -3.22 4.54 -3.44
C LEU A 68 -2.35 5.79 -3.26
N LYS A 69 -2.15 6.25 -2.02
CA LYS A 69 -1.27 7.38 -1.71
C LYS A 69 0.17 7.10 -2.17
N GLN A 70 0.70 5.92 -1.84
CA GLN A 70 2.05 5.53 -2.25
C GLN A 70 2.19 5.41 -3.76
N SER A 71 1.20 4.86 -4.45
CA SER A 71 1.18 4.77 -5.92
C SER A 71 1.24 6.14 -6.58
N ASN A 72 0.48 7.11 -6.07
CA ASN A 72 0.53 8.49 -6.55
C ASN A 72 1.90 9.14 -6.29
N GLN A 73 2.46 8.97 -5.10
CA GLN A 73 3.79 9.48 -4.76
C GLN A 73 4.88 8.91 -5.66
N ILE A 74 4.83 7.61 -5.96
CA ILE A 74 5.76 6.96 -6.89
C ILE A 74 5.60 7.54 -8.30
N ARG A 75 4.37 7.76 -8.76
CA ARG A 75 4.12 8.35 -10.08
C ARG A 75 4.67 9.77 -10.18
N GLU A 76 4.48 10.58 -9.15
CA GLU A 76 5.01 11.95 -9.09
C GLU A 76 6.54 11.95 -9.03
N ALA A 77 7.14 11.11 -8.19
CA ALA A 77 8.59 10.97 -8.10
C ALA A 77 9.20 10.56 -9.45
N ASN A 78 8.61 9.58 -10.15
CA ASN A 78 9.07 9.13 -11.46
C ASN A 78 8.95 10.24 -12.52
N ARG A 79 7.88 11.05 -12.48
CA ARG A 79 7.73 12.21 -13.38
C ARG A 79 8.80 13.25 -13.12
N ALA A 80 9.07 13.57 -11.86
CA ALA A 80 10.11 14.52 -11.48
C ALA A 80 11.50 14.04 -11.94
N VAL A 81 11.84 12.77 -11.69
CA VAL A 81 13.09 12.15 -12.13
C VAL A 81 13.24 12.24 -13.66
N LYS A 82 12.19 11.90 -14.42
CA LYS A 82 12.21 11.98 -15.88
C LYS A 82 12.38 13.42 -16.39
N GLY A 83 11.73 14.38 -15.73
CA GLY A 83 11.87 15.82 -16.05
C GLY A 83 13.31 16.28 -15.85
N LEU A 84 13.89 16.01 -14.68
CA LEU A 84 15.27 16.33 -14.35
C LEU A 84 16.27 15.65 -15.31
N GLN A 85 16.04 14.39 -15.67
CA GLN A 85 16.87 13.69 -16.66
C GLN A 85 16.82 14.36 -18.03
N THR A 86 15.63 14.81 -18.45
CA THR A 86 15.45 15.54 -19.73
C THR A 86 16.20 16.87 -19.69
N GLU A 87 16.09 17.62 -18.59
CA GLU A 87 16.76 18.91 -18.42
C GLU A 87 18.28 18.77 -18.43
N VAL A 88 18.83 17.82 -17.66
CA VAL A 88 20.27 17.52 -17.68
C VAL A 88 20.74 17.14 -19.09
N THR A 89 19.94 16.35 -19.82
CA THR A 89 20.26 15.96 -21.20
C THR A 89 20.26 17.17 -22.14
N ALA A 90 19.27 18.05 -22.03
CA ALA A 90 19.19 19.28 -22.82
C ALA A 90 20.37 20.22 -22.54
N LEU A 91 20.69 20.44 -21.26
CA LEU A 91 21.84 21.24 -20.84
C LEU A 91 23.17 20.67 -21.34
N ARG A 92 23.32 19.34 -21.36
CA ARG A 92 24.52 18.68 -21.88
C ARG A 92 24.65 18.81 -23.40
N ASN A 93 23.54 18.82 -24.13
CA ASN A 93 23.54 18.85 -25.59
C ASN A 93 23.65 20.29 -26.14
N ARG A 94 23.23 21.30 -25.37
CA ARG A 94 23.26 22.71 -25.78
C ARG A 94 24.65 23.22 -26.24
N PRO A 95 25.78 22.93 -25.55
CA PRO A 95 27.11 23.33 -26.02
C PRO A 95 27.53 22.66 -27.34
N ILE A 96 27.06 21.44 -27.58
CA ILE A 96 27.34 20.67 -28.80
C ILE A 96 26.59 21.28 -29.98
N GLU A 97 25.34 21.68 -29.76
CA GLU A 97 24.47 22.30 -30.75
C GLU A 97 24.98 23.70 -31.14
N GLU A 98 25.34 24.53 -30.14
CA GLU A 98 25.97 25.83 -30.37
C GLU A 98 27.29 25.71 -31.16
N SER A 99 28.12 24.70 -30.84
CA SER A 99 29.37 24.44 -31.58
C SER A 99 29.10 24.03 -33.04
N LYS A 100 28.04 23.24 -33.28
CA LYS A 100 27.65 22.79 -34.62
C LYS A 100 27.13 23.95 -35.48
N ASP A 101 26.33 24.85 -34.91
CA ASP A 101 25.82 26.03 -35.60
C ASP A 101 26.94 27.01 -35.97
N LEU A 102 27.91 27.22 -35.07
CA LEU A 102 29.09 28.04 -35.35
C LEU A 102 29.94 27.48 -36.50
N LEU A 103 30.11 26.15 -36.55
CA LEU A 103 30.83 25.48 -37.64
C LEU A 103 30.08 25.61 -38.97
N LYS A 104 28.76 25.45 -38.97
CA LYS A 104 27.94 25.58 -40.18
C LYS A 104 28.03 26.99 -40.77
N ASN A 105 27.84 28.02 -39.94
CA ASN A 105 27.91 29.42 -40.36
C ASN A 105 29.30 29.80 -40.90
N LYS A 106 30.38 29.26 -40.32
CA LYS A 106 31.75 29.45 -40.84
C LYS A 106 31.98 28.80 -42.22
N THR A 107 31.23 27.76 -42.54
CA THR A 107 31.31 27.06 -43.82
C THR A 107 30.54 27.82 -44.89
N ASP A 108 29.35 28.33 -44.55
CA ASP A 108 28.52 29.16 -45.43
C ASP A 108 29.18 30.50 -45.79
N LEU A 109 30.02 31.06 -44.90
CA LEU A 109 30.80 32.29 -45.16
C LEU A 109 32.03 32.08 -46.08
N ARG A 110 32.33 30.82 -46.45
CA ARG A 110 33.49 30.46 -47.29
C ARG A 110 33.10 30.13 -48.74
N GLU A 111 31.81 30.07 -49.05
CA GLU A 111 31.26 29.99 -50.41
C GLU A 111 30.81 31.38 -50.90
#